data_AF-A0A6J4LJY8-F1
#
_entry.id   AF-A0A6J4LJY8-F1
#
_cell.length_a   1.000
_cell.length_b   1.000
_cell.length_c   1.000
_cell.angle_alpha   90.00
_cell.angle_beta   90.00
_cell.angle_gamma   90.00
#
_symmetry.space_group_name_H-M   'P 1'
#
loop_
_entity.id
_entity.type
_entity.pdbx_description
1 polymer ?
#
loop_
_entity_poly.entity_id
_entity_poly.type
_entity_poly.pdbx_seq_one_letter_code
_entity_poly.pdbx_strand_id
1 'polypeptide(L)'
;MDGGFGSDTFVVRAGSGRDTIRAYDWSSGRVDTLKFDDVPSTGITGVRTVGYDLVVEYGTGDAVTLQNFFQGADYQVNRFEFSDGVTWTQAQFLAAYPVTLTDGHDDLRFLDEGERIYAGQGNDSVYSLGGDDQVFGEAGHDTLYGGRGNDRLSGGDGGHAM
;
A
#
# COMPACT_ATOMS: atom_id res chain seq x y z
N MET A 1 6.79 -11.76 11.36
CA MET A 1 6.61 -11.04 12.64
C MET A 1 5.11 -10.93 12.89
N ASP A 2 4.68 -11.10 14.13
CA ASP A 2 3.29 -10.99 14.55
C ASP A 2 3.27 -10.11 15.80
N GLY A 3 2.47 -9.05 15.78
CA GLY A 3 2.39 -8.06 16.87
C GLY A 3 1.45 -8.52 17.99
N GLY A 4 0.37 -9.22 17.63
CA GLY A 4 -0.71 -9.52 18.55
C GLY A 4 -1.62 -8.30 18.76
N PHE A 5 -1.98 -8.05 20.02
CA PHE A 5 -2.92 -7.00 20.40
C PHE A 5 -2.19 -5.79 20.98
N GLY A 6 -2.65 -4.60 20.63
CA GLY A 6 -2.12 -3.33 21.10
C GLY A 6 -1.33 -2.61 20.03
N SER A 7 -0.62 -1.55 20.42
CA SER A 7 0.24 -0.81 19.49
C SER A 7 1.61 -1.47 19.40
N ASP A 8 1.92 -2.05 18.25
CA ASP A 8 3.17 -2.75 18.01
C ASP A 8 4.17 -1.94 17.17
N THR A 9 5.45 -2.30 17.28
CA THR A 9 6.51 -1.77 16.42
C THR A 9 7.28 -2.90 15.76
N PHE A 10 7.13 -3.01 14.45
CA PHE A 10 7.83 -3.96 13.61
C PHE A 10 9.08 -3.31 13.04
N VAL A 11 10.26 -3.80 13.43
CA VAL A 11 11.54 -3.20 13.01
C VAL A 11 12.16 -4.05 11.89
N VAL A 12 12.40 -3.42 10.74
CA VAL A 12 13.09 -4.03 9.59
C VAL A 12 14.41 -3.30 9.30
N ARG A 13 15.34 -4.00 8.63
CA ARG A 13 16.68 -3.50 8.30
C ARG A 13 17.09 -3.91 6.91
N ALA A 14 17.90 -3.09 6.24
CA ALA A 14 18.54 -3.48 5.00
C ALA A 14 19.35 -4.78 5.19
N GLY A 15 19.29 -5.67 4.21
CA GLY A 15 19.90 -7.00 4.25
C GLY A 15 19.11 -8.05 5.04
N SER A 16 17.90 -7.74 5.54
CA SER A 16 17.03 -8.76 6.16
C SER A 16 16.38 -9.70 5.15
N GLY A 17 16.47 -9.39 3.85
CA GLY A 17 15.86 -10.15 2.78
C GLY A 17 14.36 -9.85 2.68
N ARG A 18 13.53 -10.89 2.75
CA ARG A 18 12.08 -10.77 2.58
C ARG A 18 11.36 -11.16 3.86
N ASP A 19 10.85 -10.16 4.56
CA ASP A 19 10.11 -10.33 5.80
C ASP A 19 8.59 -10.30 5.56
N THR A 20 7.83 -10.95 6.44
CA THR A 20 6.36 -10.87 6.44
C THR A 20 5.87 -10.45 7.82
N ILE A 21 5.00 -9.45 7.85
CA ILE A 21 4.35 -8.91 9.04
C ILE A 21 2.87 -9.24 8.98
N ARG A 22 2.35 -9.75 10.10
CA ARG A 22 0.92 -9.89 10.36
C ARG A 22 0.55 -8.87 11.45
N ALA A 23 -0.13 -7.81 11.06
CA ALA A 23 -0.62 -6.75 11.95
C ALA A 23 -2.13 -6.93 12.23
N TYR A 24 -2.58 -8.17 12.41
CA TYR A 24 -3.99 -8.43 12.63
C TYR A 24 -4.40 -8.06 14.07
N ASP A 25 -5.00 -6.89 14.24
CA ASP A 25 -5.45 -6.37 15.53
C ASP A 25 -6.77 -5.59 15.38
N TRP A 26 -7.81 -5.99 16.12
CA TRP A 26 -9.11 -5.31 16.19
C TRP A 26 -9.27 -4.40 17.42
N SER A 27 -8.20 -4.21 18.19
CA SER A 27 -8.19 -3.34 19.37
C SER A 27 -8.48 -1.89 18.99
N SER A 28 -9.34 -1.19 19.72
CA SER A 28 -9.62 0.22 19.42
C SER A 28 -8.42 1.11 19.78
N GLY A 29 -8.06 2.03 18.89
CA GLY A 29 -7.01 3.03 19.13
C GLY A 29 -5.57 2.52 19.08
N ARG A 30 -5.32 1.31 18.54
CA ARG A 30 -3.95 0.84 18.28
C ARG A 30 -3.25 1.73 17.26
N VAL A 31 -1.94 1.79 17.38
CA VAL A 31 -1.07 2.50 16.43
C VAL A 31 0.13 1.64 16.11
N ASP A 32 -0.04 0.77 15.13
CA ASP A 32 1.00 -0.14 14.67
C ASP A 32 1.99 0.58 13.77
N THR A 33 3.27 0.30 13.99
CA THR A 33 4.38 1.02 13.37
C THR A 33 5.29 0.07 12.61
N LEU A 34 5.46 0.31 11.31
CA LEU A 34 6.59 -0.26 10.56
C LEU A 34 7.77 0.71 10.64
N LYS A 35 8.84 0.28 11.31
CA LYS A 35 10.06 1.05 11.49
C LYS A 35 11.19 0.47 10.64
N PHE A 36 11.73 1.29 9.74
CA PHE A 36 12.97 1.03 9.06
C PHE A 36 14.13 1.60 9.87
N ASP A 37 14.96 0.73 10.47
CA ASP A 37 16.01 1.16 11.41
C ASP A 37 17.20 1.83 10.71
N ASP A 38 17.50 1.39 9.48
CA ASP A 38 18.64 1.83 8.68
C ASP A 38 18.27 2.24 7.23
N VAL A 39 16.98 2.33 6.91
CA VAL A 39 16.49 2.80 5.60
C VAL A 39 15.89 4.21 5.74
N PRO A 40 16.40 5.22 5.01
CA PRO A 40 15.82 6.56 5.04
C PRO A 40 14.49 6.59 4.29
N SER A 41 13.70 7.65 4.47
CA SER A 41 12.40 7.79 3.80
C SER A 41 12.49 7.70 2.28
N THR A 42 13.60 8.15 1.69
CA THR A 42 13.91 8.07 0.25
C THR A 42 14.50 6.73 -0.20
N GLY A 43 14.67 5.77 0.72
CA GLY A 43 15.26 4.45 0.46
C GLY A 43 14.26 3.37 0.05
N ILE A 44 12.96 3.71 -0.02
CA ILE A 44 11.93 2.84 -0.60
C ILE A 44 12.10 2.84 -2.12
N THR A 45 12.16 1.65 -2.71
CA THR A 45 12.44 1.44 -4.13
C THR A 45 11.21 1.00 -4.91
N GLY A 46 10.17 0.52 -4.23
CA GLY A 46 8.90 0.15 -4.84
C GLY A 46 7.84 -0.18 -3.80
N VAL A 47 6.58 0.04 -4.18
CA VAL A 47 5.42 -0.39 -3.40
C VAL A 47 4.46 -1.06 -4.37
N ARG A 48 4.07 -2.29 -4.05
CA ARG A 48 3.19 -3.08 -4.93
C ARG A 48 2.28 -4.02 -4.16
N THR A 49 1.30 -4.58 -4.85
CA THR A 49 0.38 -5.57 -4.27
C THR A 49 0.76 -6.99 -4.66
N VAL A 50 0.35 -7.95 -3.82
CA VAL A 50 0.26 -9.38 -4.15
C VAL A 50 -1.03 -9.89 -3.54
N GLY A 51 -2.10 -9.99 -4.33
CA GLY A 51 -3.44 -10.13 -3.77
C GLY A 51 -3.75 -8.94 -2.84
N TYR A 52 -4.16 -9.21 -1.60
CA TYR A 52 -4.45 -8.16 -0.60
C TYR A 52 -3.24 -7.71 0.23
N ASP A 53 -2.05 -8.26 -0.04
CA ASP A 53 -0.84 -7.88 0.68
C ASP A 53 -0.25 -6.59 0.11
N LEU A 54 0.28 -5.73 1.00
CA LEU A 54 1.13 -4.61 0.60
C LEU A 54 2.60 -5.02 0.72
N VAL A 55 3.33 -4.96 -0.39
CA VAL A 55 4.77 -5.25 -0.42
C VAL A 55 5.53 -3.94 -0.56
N VAL A 56 6.37 -3.64 0.42
CA VAL A 56 7.27 -2.48 0.41
C VAL A 56 8.68 -2.98 0.14
N GLU A 57 9.23 -2.58 -1.00
CA GLU A 57 10.58 -2.91 -1.45
C GLU A 57 11.53 -1.77 -1.10
N TYR A 58 12.73 -2.11 -0.63
CA TYR A 58 13.71 -1.14 -0.18
C TYR A 58 15.13 -1.67 -0.33
N GLY A 59 16.11 -0.76 -0.29
CA GLY A 59 17.52 -1.13 -0.43
C GLY A 59 17.81 -1.91 -1.71
N THR A 60 18.66 -2.93 -1.61
CA THR A 60 19.06 -3.78 -2.74
C THR A 60 18.42 -5.18 -2.64
N GLY A 61 17.14 -5.26 -2.98
CA GLY A 61 16.42 -6.54 -3.09
C GLY A 61 15.72 -7.01 -1.82
N ASP A 62 15.67 -6.16 -0.79
CA ASP A 62 14.90 -6.42 0.42
C ASP A 62 13.43 -6.05 0.22
N ALA A 63 12.55 -6.72 0.96
CA ALA A 63 11.14 -6.39 0.98
C ALA A 63 10.51 -6.74 2.33
N VAL A 64 9.47 -6.00 2.70
CA VAL A 64 8.58 -6.37 3.78
C VAL A 64 7.15 -6.46 3.26
N THR A 65 6.51 -7.59 3.53
CA THR A 65 5.12 -7.85 3.16
C THR A 65 4.23 -7.63 4.37
N LEU A 66 3.30 -6.68 4.27
CA LEU A 66 2.22 -6.45 5.22
C LEU A 66 1.03 -7.29 4.78
N GLN A 67 0.77 -8.37 5.52
CA GLN A 67 -0.21 -9.38 5.12
C GLN A 67 -1.64 -8.84 5.22
N ASN A 68 -2.44 -9.08 4.18
CA ASN A 68 -3.86 -8.70 4.09
C ASN A 68 -4.13 -7.21 4.31
N PHE A 69 -3.14 -6.34 4.08
CA PHE A 69 -3.21 -4.91 4.32
C PHE A 69 -4.48 -4.26 3.74
N PHE A 70 -4.90 -4.69 2.55
CA PHE A 70 -6.10 -4.17 1.87
C PHE A 70 -7.40 -4.95 2.18
N GLN A 71 -7.37 -5.98 3.04
CA GLN A 71 -8.61 -6.66 3.45
C GLN A 71 -9.44 -5.85 4.46
N GLY A 72 -8.82 -4.91 5.18
CA GLY A 72 -9.52 -4.05 6.14
C GLY A 72 -8.59 -3.42 7.18
N ALA A 73 -9.11 -2.45 7.91
CA ALA A 73 -8.36 -1.65 8.89
C ALA A 73 -7.69 -2.49 9.99
N ASP A 74 -8.23 -3.68 10.29
CA ASP A 74 -7.67 -4.60 11.29
C ASP A 74 -6.38 -5.29 10.86
N TYR A 75 -5.92 -5.13 9.62
CA TYR A 75 -4.67 -5.72 9.12
C TYR A 75 -3.56 -4.69 8.87
N GLN A 76 -3.84 -3.41 9.12
CA GLN A 76 -3.02 -2.31 8.66
C GLN A 76 -2.02 -1.83 9.72
N VAL A 77 -0.83 -1.46 9.29
CA VAL A 77 0.04 -0.57 10.06
C VAL A 77 -0.38 0.88 9.85
N ASN A 78 -0.34 1.69 10.91
CA ASN A 78 -0.80 3.08 10.89
C ASN A 78 0.33 4.08 10.63
N ARG A 79 1.57 3.69 10.93
CA ARG A 79 2.73 4.59 10.91
C ARG A 79 3.96 3.95 10.28
N PHE A 80 4.68 4.76 9.51
CA PHE A 80 5.96 4.41 8.90
C PHE A 80 7.04 5.32 9.48
N GLU A 81 8.06 4.73 10.10
CA GLU A 81 9.19 5.46 10.71
C GLU A 81 10.48 5.09 9.98
N PHE A 82 11.29 6.08 9.63
CA PHE A 82 12.50 5.92 8.82
C PHE A 82 13.77 6.36 9.57
N SER A 83 14.93 5.90 9.09
CA SER A 83 16.23 6.15 9.74
C SER A 83 16.70 7.60 9.66
N ASP A 84 16.15 8.39 8.74
CA ASP A 84 16.38 9.83 8.59
C ASP A 84 15.52 10.69 9.53
N GLY A 85 14.74 10.05 10.42
CA GLY A 85 13.87 10.71 11.39
C GLY A 85 12.51 11.11 10.83
N VAL A 86 12.23 10.81 9.56
CA VAL A 86 10.91 11.03 8.97
C VAL A 86 9.92 10.04 9.55
N THR A 87 8.72 10.53 9.84
CA THR A 87 7.59 9.73 10.30
C THR A 87 6.38 10.10 9.47
N TRP A 88 5.76 9.10 8.85
CA TRP A 88 4.58 9.26 8.01
C TRP A 88 3.39 8.48 8.54
N THR A 89 2.21 9.08 8.40
CA THR A 89 0.96 8.33 8.46
C THR A 89 0.84 7.40 7.27
N GLN A 90 -0.10 6.45 7.34
CA GLN A 90 -0.44 5.59 6.20
C GLN A 90 -0.78 6.41 4.94
N ALA A 91 -1.68 7.39 5.03
CA ALA A 91 -2.03 8.29 3.94
C ALA A 91 -0.81 8.95 3.29
N GLN A 92 0.11 9.46 4.12
CA GLN A 92 1.32 10.14 3.64
C GLN A 92 2.25 9.18 2.91
N PHE A 93 2.38 7.94 3.39
CA PHE A 93 3.18 6.91 2.74
C PHE A 93 2.60 6.51 1.38
N LEU A 94 1.29 6.23 1.31
CA LEU A 94 0.61 5.80 0.07
C LEU A 94 0.50 6.92 -0.97
N ALA A 95 0.47 8.19 -0.53
CA ALA A 95 0.54 9.34 -1.44
C ALA A 95 1.97 9.59 -1.98
N ALA A 96 3.00 9.31 -1.17
CA ALA A 96 4.40 9.50 -1.55
C ALA A 96 4.92 8.39 -2.47
N TYR A 97 4.49 7.16 -2.23
CA TYR A 97 4.90 5.98 -2.99
C TYR A 97 3.70 5.36 -3.71
N PRO A 98 3.66 5.43 -5.06
CA PRO A 98 2.60 4.81 -5.81
C PRO A 98 2.53 3.31 -5.57
N VAL A 99 1.33 2.78 -5.44
CA VAL A 99 1.05 1.36 -5.35
C VAL A 99 0.88 0.81 -6.77
N THR A 100 1.76 -0.10 -7.17
CA THR A 100 1.65 -0.81 -8.46
C THR A 100 0.97 -2.16 -8.27
N LEU A 101 0.01 -2.49 -9.13
CA LEU A 101 -0.63 -3.81 -9.16
C LEU A 101 0.23 -4.79 -9.99
N THR A 102 -0.29 -5.93 -10.40
CA THR A 102 0.45 -6.88 -11.22
C THR A 102 0.25 -6.57 -12.72
N ASP A 103 1.04 -7.19 -13.60
CA ASP A 103 0.81 -7.10 -15.05
C ASP A 103 -0.34 -8.04 -15.53
N GLY A 104 -1.09 -8.62 -14.60
CA GLY A 104 -2.21 -9.52 -14.85
C GLY A 104 -3.55 -8.82 -14.67
N HIS A 105 -4.65 -9.56 -14.83
CA HIS A 105 -5.95 -9.04 -14.41
C HIS A 105 -6.02 -8.99 -12.88
N ASP A 106 -6.12 -7.78 -12.34
CA ASP A 106 -6.28 -7.53 -10.92
C ASP A 106 -7.72 -7.10 -10.57
N ASP A 107 -8.26 -7.66 -9.49
CA ASP A 107 -9.53 -7.26 -8.87
C ASP A 107 -9.24 -6.85 -7.43
N LEU A 108 -9.08 -5.54 -7.23
CA LEU A 108 -8.60 -5.00 -5.97
C LEU A 108 -9.48 -3.86 -5.47
N ARG A 109 -9.76 -3.93 -4.17
CA ARG A 109 -10.46 -2.92 -3.40
C ARG A 109 -9.51 -2.37 -2.35
N PHE A 110 -9.26 -1.07 -2.40
CA PHE A 110 -8.50 -0.33 -1.41
C PHE A 110 -9.44 0.10 -0.27
N LEU A 111 -8.98 1.01 0.59
CA LEU A 111 -9.69 1.43 1.80
C LEU A 111 -10.01 2.93 1.72
N ASP A 112 -10.08 3.63 2.84
CA ASP A 112 -10.55 5.03 2.85
C ASP A 112 -9.37 6.05 2.90
N GLU A 113 -8.18 5.66 2.43
CA GLU A 113 -6.99 6.54 2.36
C GLU A 113 -6.75 7.06 0.95
N GLY A 114 -6.18 8.26 0.81
CA GLY A 114 -5.83 8.78 -0.51
C GLY A 114 -4.63 8.04 -1.10
N GLU A 115 -4.82 7.36 -2.23
CA GLU A 115 -3.78 6.57 -2.88
C GLU A 115 -3.38 7.07 -4.26
N ARG A 116 -2.16 6.69 -4.67
CA ARG A 116 -1.73 6.78 -6.06
C ARG A 116 -1.50 5.37 -6.60
N ILE A 117 -2.32 4.96 -7.55
CA ILE A 117 -2.41 3.58 -8.01
C ILE A 117 -2.05 3.50 -9.49
N TYR A 118 -1.18 2.56 -9.84
CA TYR A 118 -0.88 2.13 -11.21
C TYR A 118 -1.34 0.69 -11.38
N ALA A 119 -2.40 0.49 -12.17
CA ALA A 119 -2.99 -0.82 -12.37
C ALA A 119 -2.11 -1.73 -13.25
N GLY A 120 -1.31 -1.16 -14.16
CA GLY A 120 -0.33 -1.90 -14.95
C GLY A 120 -0.88 -2.38 -16.29
N GLN A 121 -0.59 -3.63 -16.64
CA GLN A 121 -1.16 -4.29 -17.80
C GLN A 121 -2.29 -5.19 -17.31
N GLY A 122 -3.37 -5.32 -18.06
CA GLY A 122 -4.46 -6.19 -17.62
C GLY A 122 -5.80 -5.65 -18.04
N ASN A 123 -6.87 -6.21 -17.48
CA ASN A 123 -8.19 -5.62 -17.62
C ASN A 123 -8.68 -5.36 -16.21
N ASP A 124 -8.18 -4.33 -15.56
CA ASP A 124 -8.17 -4.28 -14.09
C ASP A 124 -9.47 -3.73 -13.53
N SER A 125 -9.88 -4.25 -12.38
CA SER A 125 -11.02 -3.74 -11.60
C SER A 125 -10.48 -3.13 -10.31
N VAL A 126 -10.43 -1.80 -10.26
CA VAL A 126 -9.87 -1.06 -9.12
C VAL A 126 -10.96 -0.22 -8.46
N TYR A 127 -11.18 -0.48 -7.17
CA TYR A 127 -12.06 0.31 -6.31
C TYR A 127 -11.22 1.03 -5.26
N SER A 128 -10.91 2.31 -5.46
CA SER A 128 -10.10 3.09 -4.50
C SER A 128 -10.90 3.58 -3.28
N LEU A 129 -12.23 3.66 -3.42
CA LEU A 129 -13.22 3.92 -2.38
C LEU A 129 -13.24 5.30 -1.75
N GLY A 130 -12.28 5.67 -0.90
CA GLY A 130 -12.40 6.85 -0.07
C GLY A 130 -11.05 7.54 0.02
N GLY A 131 -11.04 8.86 0.05
CA GLY A 131 -9.78 9.62 -0.05
C GLY A 131 -9.74 10.40 -1.36
N ASP A 132 -8.71 11.21 -1.56
CA ASP A 132 -8.52 11.91 -2.84
C ASP A 132 -7.53 11.09 -3.69
N ASP A 133 -8.06 10.23 -4.57
CA ASP A 133 -7.26 9.22 -5.25
C ASP A 133 -6.70 9.65 -6.61
N GLN A 134 -5.61 9.01 -7.02
CA GLN A 134 -5.06 9.07 -8.37
C GLN A 134 -4.89 7.66 -8.92
N VAL A 135 -5.80 7.22 -9.78
CA VAL A 135 -5.79 5.85 -10.33
C VAL A 135 -5.53 5.89 -11.82
N PHE A 136 -4.50 5.17 -12.26
CA PHE A 136 -4.13 5.01 -13.65
C PHE A 136 -4.33 3.53 -14.04
N GLY A 137 -5.30 3.27 -14.91
CA GLY A 137 -5.58 1.93 -15.44
C GLY A 137 -4.47 1.43 -16.37
N GLU A 138 -3.76 2.35 -17.03
CA GLU A 138 -2.68 2.03 -17.96
C GLU A 138 -3.14 1.19 -19.16
N ALA A 139 -2.74 -0.07 -19.31
CA ALA A 139 -2.94 -0.82 -20.54
C ALA A 139 -3.99 -1.91 -20.40
N GLY A 140 -5.09 -1.74 -21.13
CA GLY A 140 -6.14 -2.73 -21.33
C GLY A 140 -7.51 -2.19 -20.93
N HIS A 141 -8.48 -3.09 -20.72
CA HIS A 141 -9.88 -2.71 -20.49
C HIS A 141 -10.19 -2.60 -19.00
N ASP A 142 -9.84 -1.46 -18.43
CA ASP A 142 -9.96 -1.24 -16.99
C ASP A 142 -11.35 -0.73 -16.58
N THR A 143 -11.74 -1.07 -15.36
CA THR A 143 -12.90 -0.54 -14.65
C THR A 143 -12.40 0.12 -13.36
N LEU A 144 -12.39 1.44 -13.34
CA LEU A 144 -11.92 2.22 -12.19
C LEU A 144 -13.09 2.90 -11.49
N TYR A 145 -13.16 2.77 -10.17
CA TYR A 145 -14.16 3.40 -9.33
C TYR A 145 -13.50 4.16 -8.17
N GLY A 146 -13.60 5.49 -8.20
CA GLY A 146 -12.98 6.38 -7.21
C GLY A 146 -13.72 6.38 -5.87
N GLY A 147 -15.05 6.39 -5.92
CA GLY A 147 -15.88 6.42 -4.73
C GLY A 147 -16.05 7.84 -4.16
N ARG A 148 -15.61 8.06 -2.92
CA ARG A 148 -15.78 9.29 -2.15
C ARG A 148 -14.47 10.08 -2.11
N GLY A 149 -14.50 11.26 -2.70
CA GLY A 149 -13.40 12.21 -2.62
C GLY A 149 -13.26 12.94 -3.93
N ASN A 150 -12.14 13.65 -4.10
CA ASN A 150 -11.81 14.33 -5.34
C ASN A 150 -10.83 13.49 -6.16
N ASP A 151 -11.37 12.47 -6.80
CA ASP A 151 -10.57 11.46 -7.48
C ASP A 151 -10.15 11.90 -8.87
N ARG A 152 -8.96 11.45 -9.27
CA ARG A 152 -8.44 11.56 -10.64
C ARG A 152 -8.22 10.17 -11.18
N LEU A 153 -9.15 9.74 -12.02
CA LEU A 153 -9.13 8.42 -12.64
C LEU A 153 -8.79 8.55 -14.12
N SER A 154 -7.82 7.78 -14.57
CA SER A 154 -7.42 7.66 -15.97
C SER A 154 -7.50 6.21 -16.38
N GLY A 155 -8.59 5.83 -17.06
CA GLY A 155 -8.83 4.46 -17.53
C GLY A 155 -7.86 3.96 -18.61
N GLY A 156 -6.88 4.77 -19.03
CA GLY A 156 -5.88 4.30 -19.99
C GLY A 156 -6.44 3.95 -21.37
N ASP A 157 -5.80 3.00 -22.04
CA ASP A 157 -6.17 2.60 -23.40
C ASP A 157 -7.42 1.70 -23.42
N GLY A 158 -8.60 2.33 -23.49
CA GLY A 158 -9.86 1.60 -23.65
C GLY A 158 -10.55 1.19 -22.34
N GLY A 159 -10.10 1.72 -21.20
CA GLY A 159 -10.77 1.58 -19.92
C GLY A 159 -11.85 2.63 -19.67
N HIS A 160 -12.67 2.32 -18.67
CA HIS A 160 -13.78 3.12 -18.18
C HIS A 160 -13.49 3.57 -16.75
N ALA A 161 -13.67 4.86 -16.48
CA ALA A 161 -13.48 5.46 -15.15
C ALA A 161 -14.77 6.13 -14.69
N MET A 162 -15.17 5.89 -13.44
CA MET A 162 -16.44 6.34 -12.84
C MET A 162 -16.24 7.00 -11.48
#